data_AF-A0AAJ1ZSD9-F1
#
_entry.id   AF-A0AAJ1ZSD9-F1
#
_cell.length_a   1.000
_cell.length_b   1.000
_cell.length_c   1.000
_cell.angle_alpha   90.00
_cell.angle_beta   90.00
_cell.angle_gamma   90.00
#
_symmetry.space_group_name_H-M   'P 1'
#
loop_
_entity.id
_entity.type
_entity.pdbx_description
1 polymer ?
#
loop_
_entity_poly.entity_id
_entity_poly.type
_entity_poly.pdbx_seq_one_letter_code
_entity_poly.pdbx_strand_id
1 'polypeptide(L)'
;MWASLNLRKEANMNKQELIDAVASEAGIAKNAAAETIDAVLAAVSKTVAAGETVQLIGFGTFATGARAARTGRNPKTGEAIEIAAAKTVKFTAGKAFKDAVNQ
;
A
#
# COMPACT_ATOMS: atom_id res chain seq x y z
N MET A 1 13.44 -34.71 23.87
CA MET A 1 13.56 -34.63 22.40
C MET A 1 12.61 -33.53 21.92
N TRP A 2 13.08 -32.28 21.94
CA TRP A 2 12.30 -31.11 21.49
C TRP A 2 12.51 -30.99 19.98
N ALA A 3 11.58 -31.53 19.20
CA ALA A 3 11.63 -31.44 17.76
C ALA A 3 11.24 -30.03 17.31
N SER A 4 12.23 -29.33 16.75
CA SER A 4 12.12 -28.26 15.75
C SER A 4 10.87 -27.39 15.82
N LEU A 5 10.97 -26.31 16.61
CA LEU A 5 10.22 -25.10 16.32
C LEU A 5 10.81 -24.49 15.04
N ASN A 6 10.35 -24.97 13.87
CA ASN A 6 10.49 -24.23 12.63
C ASN A 6 9.75 -22.91 12.82
N LEU A 7 10.49 -21.89 13.24
CA LEU A 7 10.18 -20.49 12.98
C LEU A 7 10.01 -20.38 11.46
N ARG A 8 8.78 -20.56 11.00
CA ARG A 8 8.36 -20.01 9.71
C ARG A 8 8.60 -18.52 9.85
N LYS A 9 9.72 -18.03 9.30
CA LYS A 9 9.87 -16.61 8.98
C LYS A 9 8.58 -16.26 8.24
N GLU A 10 7.70 -15.46 8.84
CA GLU A 10 6.52 -15.00 8.12
C GLU A 10 7.03 -14.35 6.84
N ALA A 11 6.60 -14.88 5.69
CA ALA A 11 6.99 -14.40 4.38
C ALA A 11 6.25 -13.09 4.08
N ASN A 12 6.46 -12.08 4.92
CA ASN A 12 5.88 -10.75 4.78
C ASN A 12 6.97 -9.81 4.29
N MET A 13 6.92 -9.46 3.01
CA MET A 13 7.81 -8.46 2.38
C MET A 13 7.65 -7.12 3.08
N ASN A 14 8.61 -6.78 3.93
CA ASN A 14 8.68 -5.45 4.55
C ASN A 14 9.48 -4.47 3.67
N LYS A 15 9.57 -3.19 4.07
CA LYS A 15 10.27 -2.17 3.29
C LYS A 15 11.74 -2.49 3.05
N GLN A 16 12.45 -3.08 4.02
CA GLN A 16 13.87 -3.42 3.86
C GLN A 16 14.05 -4.55 2.85
N GLU A 17 13.20 -5.58 2.94
CA GLU A 17 13.22 -6.70 1.99
C GLU A 17 12.84 -6.24 0.57
N LEU A 18 11.92 -5.26 0.45
CA LEU A 18 11.58 -4.66 -0.84
C LEU A 18 12.78 -3.89 -1.43
N ILE A 19 13.51 -3.12 -0.60
CA ILE A 19 14.71 -2.41 -1.02
C ILE A 19 15.78 -3.39 -1.51
N ASP A 20 15.98 -4.49 -0.77
CA ASP A 20 16.94 -5.54 -1.16
C ASP A 20 16.56 -6.20 -2.49
N ALA A 21 15.28 -6.54 -2.66
CA ALA A 21 14.79 -7.09 -3.92
C ALA A 21 14.99 -6.12 -5.09
N VAL A 22 14.66 -4.84 -4.91
CA VAL A 22 14.79 -3.80 -5.95
C VAL A 22 16.27 -3.54 -6.27
N ALA A 23 17.14 -3.48 -5.28
CA ALA A 23 18.58 -3.31 -5.48
C ALA A 23 19.15 -4.47 -6.32
N SER A 24 18.78 -5.70 -5.98
CA SER A 24 19.18 -6.90 -6.71
C SER A 24 18.67 -6.89 -8.15
N GLU A 25 17.37 -6.67 -8.36
CA GLU A 25 16.74 -6.79 -9.68
C GLU A 25 17.16 -5.66 -10.63
N ALA A 26 17.35 -4.45 -10.10
CA ALA A 26 17.80 -3.30 -10.88
C ALA A 26 19.33 -3.19 -11.00
N GLY A 27 20.09 -4.02 -10.28
CA GLY A 27 21.55 -3.98 -10.27
C GLY A 27 22.13 -2.68 -9.72
N ILE A 28 21.45 -2.05 -8.75
CA ILE A 28 21.85 -0.77 -8.16
C ILE A 28 22.27 -0.94 -6.70
N ALA A 29 23.02 0.04 -6.20
CA ALA A 29 23.41 0.06 -4.79
C ALA A 29 22.18 0.16 -3.87
N LYS A 30 22.24 -0.49 -2.71
CA LYS A 30 21.13 -0.57 -1.75
C LYS A 30 20.64 0.80 -1.27
N ASN A 31 21.55 1.76 -1.11
CA ASN A 31 21.20 3.15 -0.77
C ASN A 31 20.40 3.82 -1.90
N ALA A 32 20.84 3.67 -3.15
CA ALA A 32 20.13 4.19 -4.31
C ALA A 32 18.74 3.55 -4.46
N ALA A 33 18.60 2.25 -4.20
CA ALA A 33 17.30 1.58 -4.15
C ALA A 33 16.39 2.13 -3.05
N ALA A 34 16.93 2.36 -1.84
CA ALA A 34 16.18 2.96 -0.74
C ALA A 34 15.67 4.37 -1.10
N GLU A 35 16.55 5.22 -1.61
CA GLU A 35 16.21 6.58 -2.07
C GLU A 35 15.16 6.56 -3.19
N THR A 36 15.28 5.62 -4.14
CA THR A 36 14.34 5.48 -5.25
C THR A 36 12.95 5.07 -4.75
N ILE A 37 12.86 4.09 -3.85
CA ILE A 37 11.58 3.66 -3.28
C ILE A 37 10.92 4.79 -2.49
N ASP A 38 11.70 5.54 -1.71
CA ASP A 38 11.18 6.70 -0.97
C ASP A 38 10.70 7.81 -1.90
N ALA A 39 11.42 8.08 -2.98
CA ALA A 39 11.01 9.04 -3.99
C ALA A 39 9.70 8.64 -4.68
N VAL A 40 9.52 7.36 -5.03
CA VAL A 40 8.27 6.84 -5.62
C VAL A 40 7.10 7.01 -4.66
N LEU A 41 7.26 6.62 -3.40
CA LEU A 41 6.19 6.74 -2.39
C LEU A 41 5.82 8.21 -2.14
N ALA A 42 6.81 9.10 -2.08
CA ALA A 42 6.59 10.54 -1.92
C ALA A 42 5.86 11.13 -3.14
N ALA A 43 6.27 10.79 -4.37
CA ALA A 43 5.63 11.26 -5.59
C ALA A 43 4.16 10.82 -5.66
N VAL A 44 3.89 9.53 -5.42
CA VAL A 44 2.51 9.00 -5.39
C VAL A 44 1.66 9.74 -4.34
N SER A 45 2.21 9.89 -3.14
CA SER A 45 1.50 10.55 -2.04
C SER A 45 1.16 12.01 -2.37
N LYS A 46 2.10 12.75 -2.95
CA LYS A 46 1.91 14.15 -3.32
C LYS A 46 0.89 14.31 -4.44
N THR A 47 0.99 13.52 -5.51
CA THR A 47 0.06 13.57 -6.65
C THR A 47 -1.35 13.22 -6.22
N VAL A 48 -1.52 12.15 -5.43
CA VAL A 48 -2.83 11.77 -4.92
C VAL A 48 -3.36 12.82 -3.92
N ALA A 49 -2.53 13.40 -3.05
CA ALA A 49 -2.99 14.47 -2.16
C ALA A 49 -3.53 15.69 -2.93
N ALA A 50 -3.00 15.97 -4.13
CA ALA A 50 -3.46 17.04 -5.01
C ALA A 50 -4.80 16.75 -5.71
N GLY A 51 -5.37 15.54 -5.58
CA GLY A 51 -6.59 15.14 -6.28
C GLY A 51 -6.34 14.45 -7.62
N GLU A 52 -5.07 14.34 -8.04
CA GLU A 52 -4.67 13.71 -9.29
C GLU A 52 -4.52 12.19 -9.13
N THR A 53 -4.25 11.51 -10.26
CA THR A 53 -4.12 10.06 -10.31
C THR A 53 -2.74 9.64 -10.77
N VAL A 54 -2.20 8.58 -10.17
CA VAL A 54 -0.97 7.92 -10.64
C VAL A 54 -1.33 6.55 -11.20
N GLN A 55 -1.09 6.36 -12.49
CA GLN A 55 -1.33 5.10 -13.18
C GLN A 55 -0.01 4.40 -13.48
N LEU A 56 0.14 3.18 -12.95
CA LEU A 56 1.25 2.27 -13.22
C LEU A 56 0.70 1.13 -14.09
N ILE A 57 0.94 1.19 -15.40
CA ILE A 57 0.39 0.24 -16.38
C ILE A 57 0.75 -1.19 -15.98
N GLY A 58 -0.23 -2.09 -16.01
CA GLY A 58 -0.07 -3.48 -15.58
C GLY A 58 -0.21 -3.69 -14.07
N PHE A 59 0.23 -2.75 -13.24
CA PHE A 59 0.18 -2.89 -11.78
C PHE A 59 -1.12 -2.35 -11.17
N GLY A 60 -1.45 -1.09 -11.40
CA GLY A 60 -2.65 -0.48 -10.84
C GLY A 60 -2.69 1.04 -10.92
N THR A 61 -3.70 1.61 -10.28
CA THR A 61 -3.95 3.06 -10.27
C THR A 61 -4.22 3.54 -8.86
N PHE A 62 -3.48 4.57 -8.43
CA PHE A 62 -3.70 5.32 -7.21
C PHE A 62 -4.49 6.59 -7.53
N ALA A 63 -5.54 6.86 -6.77
CA ALA A 63 -6.40 8.01 -6.96
C ALA A 63 -6.97 8.50 -5.63
N THR A 64 -7.47 9.73 -5.61
CA THR A 64 -8.32 10.19 -4.51
C THR A 64 -9.69 9.54 -4.58
N GLY A 65 -10.18 9.13 -3.43
CA GLY A 65 -11.57 8.80 -3.20
C GLY A 65 -12.24 9.87 -2.36
N ALA A 66 -13.56 9.78 -2.29
CA ALA A 66 -14.36 10.56 -1.36
C ALA A 66 -15.24 9.61 -0.55
N ARG A 67 -15.37 9.91 0.73
CA ARG A 67 -16.30 9.25 1.64
C ARG A 67 -17.30 10.28 2.11
N ALA A 68 -18.57 10.04 1.85
CA ALA A 68 -19.67 10.88 2.31
C ALA A 68 -19.77 10.84 3.85
N ALA A 69 -20.29 11.93 4.41
CA ALA A 69 -20.65 11.97 5.81
C ALA A 69 -21.72 10.91 6.10
N ARG A 70 -21.64 10.27 7.27
CA ARG A 70 -22.62 9.27 7.68
C ARG A 70 -22.77 9.24 9.19
N THR A 71 -23.91 8.78 9.66
CA THR A 71 -24.13 8.52 11.08
C THR A 71 -23.61 7.13 11.44
N GLY A 72 -22.67 7.06 12.38
CA GLY A 72 -22.20 5.84 13.02
C GLY A 72 -22.74 5.70 14.45
N ARG A 73 -22.29 4.68 15.17
CA ARG A 73 -22.55 4.50 16.60
C ARG A 73 -21.27 4.30 17.37
N ASN A 74 -21.18 4.86 18.57
CA ASN A 74 -20.10 4.56 19.50
C ASN A 74 -20.15 3.07 19.88
N PRO A 75 -19.07 2.28 19.66
CA PRO A 75 -19.07 0.87 20.05
C PRO A 75 -19.23 0.63 21.55
N LYS A 76 -18.90 1.62 22.40
CA LYS A 76 -18.96 1.51 23.86
C LYS A 76 -20.28 2.02 24.45
N THR A 77 -20.86 3.10 23.91
CA THR A 77 -22.06 3.76 24.47
C THR A 77 -23.32 3.59 23.61
N GLY A 78 -23.20 3.17 22.35
CA GLY A 78 -24.32 3.01 21.42
C GLY A 78 -24.90 4.32 20.86
N GLU A 79 -24.45 5.47 21.37
CA GLU A 79 -24.88 6.80 20.93
C GLU A 79 -24.54 7.06 19.46
N ALA A 80 -25.40 7.82 18.78
CA ALA A 80 -25.17 8.22 17.40
C ALA A 80 -24.01 9.23 17.33
N ILE A 81 -23.07 8.99 16.42
CA ILE A 81 -21.95 9.90 16.15
C ILE A 81 -21.97 10.27 14.67
N GLU A 82 -21.89 11.55 14.35
CA GLU A 82 -21.65 11.98 12.98
C GLU A 82 -20.19 11.75 12.58
N ILE A 83 -19.99 11.03 11.49
CA ILE A 83 -18.68 10.83 10.87
C ILE A 83 -18.64 11.76 9.66
N ALA A 84 -17.81 12.79 9.74
CA ALA A 84 -17.68 13.79 8.69
C ALA A 84 -17.23 13.18 7.35
N ALA A 85 -17.55 13.88 6.25
CA ALA A 85 -17.03 13.54 4.94
C ALA A 85 -15.50 13.68 4.93
N ALA A 86 -14.82 12.79 4.20
CA ALA A 86 -13.37 12.79 4.13
C ALA A 86 -12.87 12.40 2.73
N LYS A 87 -11.73 12.96 2.34
CA LYS A 87 -10.95 12.43 1.22
C LYS A 87 -10.33 11.10 1.66
N THR A 88 -10.37 10.12 0.77
CA THR A 88 -9.76 8.80 0.98
C THR A 88 -8.74 8.53 -0.12
N VAL A 89 -7.94 7.48 0.06
CA VAL A 89 -7.07 6.96 -1.00
C VAL A 89 -7.73 5.72 -1.59
N LYS A 90 -7.72 5.61 -2.92
CA LYS A 90 -8.20 4.45 -3.64
C LYS A 90 -7.04 3.86 -4.44
N PHE A 91 -6.82 2.55 -4.28
CA PHE A 91 -5.99 1.77 -5.19
C PHE A 91 -6.88 0.82 -5.99
N THR A 92 -6.70 0.80 -7.31
CA THR A 92 -7.36 -0.16 -8.20
C THR A 92 -6.30 -1.03 -8.84
N ALA A 93 -6.29 -2.32 -8.52
CA ALA A 93 -5.35 -3.27 -9.11
C ALA A 93 -5.59 -3.42 -10.62
N GLY A 94 -4.51 -3.37 -11.39
CA GLY A 94 -4.50 -3.58 -12.83
C GLY A 94 -4.76 -5.04 -13.18
N LYS A 95 -5.12 -5.29 -14.45
CA LYS A 95 -5.42 -6.65 -14.93
C LYS A 95 -4.22 -7.59 -14.74
N ALA A 96 -3.02 -7.19 -15.19
CA ALA A 96 -1.85 -8.04 -15.12
C ALA A 96 -1.49 -8.41 -13.66
N PHE A 97 -1.64 -7.48 -12.71
CA PHE A 97 -1.44 -7.79 -11.30
C PHE A 97 -2.48 -8.78 -10.76
N LYS A 98 -3.77 -8.59 -11.10
CA LYS A 98 -4.82 -9.56 -10.71
C LYS A 98 -4.57 -10.95 -11.29
N ASP A 99 -4.20 -11.02 -12.57
CA ASP A 99 -3.91 -12.28 -13.26
C ASP A 99 -2.71 -13.01 -12.63
N ALA A 100 -1.68 -12.26 -12.22
CA ALA A 100 -0.50 -12.84 -11.55
C ALA A 100 -0.82 -13.44 -10.17
N VAL A 101 -1.83 -12.90 -9.46
CA VAL A 101 -2.27 -13.39 -8.15
C VAL A 101 -3.28 -14.53 -8.27
N ASN A 102 -4.12 -14.52 -9.31
CA ASN A 102 -5.15 -15.52 -9.54
C ASN A 102 -4.62 -16.69 -10.39
N GLN A 103 -3.60 -17.38 -9.87
CA GLN A 103 -3.05 -18.64 -10.40
C GLN A 103 -3.62 -19.85 -9.67
#